data_AF-A0AAV6D2R5-F1
#
_entry.id   AF-A0AAV6D2R5-F1
#
_cell.length_a   1.000
_cell.length_b   1.000
_cell.length_c   1.000
_cell.angle_alpha   90.00
_cell.angle_beta   90.00
_cell.angle_gamma   90.00
#
_symmetry.space_group_name_H-M   'P 1'
#
loop_
_entity.id
_entity.type
_entity.pdbx_description
1 polymer ?
#
loop_
_entity_poly.entity_id
_entity_poly.type
_entity_poly.pdbx_seq_one_letter_code
_entity_poly.pdbx_strand_id
1 'polypeptide(L)'
;MNLVELQKKLIAAARANAPADNVPYAFEKRITALLGSRGAAQKLNLWVYGLWRAAMSCVAIALVCGAFALFVPAAASDANGDLSQNLDSTLLASVDQSDQAQ
;
A
#
# COMPACT_ATOMS: atom_id res chain seq x y z
N MET A 1 -4.39 32.71 -26.89
CA MET A 1 -5.34 31.82 -27.60
C MET A 1 -5.83 30.78 -26.61
N ASN A 2 -7.14 30.68 -26.37
CA ASN A 2 -7.67 29.89 -25.26
C ASN A 2 -7.92 28.44 -25.71
N LEU A 3 -6.97 27.55 -25.40
CA LEU A 3 -6.97 26.15 -25.84
C LEU A 3 -8.20 25.37 -25.32
N VAL A 4 -8.70 25.75 -24.15
CA VAL A 4 -9.86 25.12 -23.50
C VAL A 4 -11.15 25.36 -24.28
N GLU A 5 -11.37 26.59 -24.75
CA GLU A 5 -12.56 26.91 -25.56
C GLU A 5 -12.53 26.25 -26.93
N LEU A 6 -11.33 26.15 -27.51
CA LEU A 6 -11.11 25.51 -28.81
C LEU A 6 -11.41 24.00 -28.73
N GLN A 7 -10.91 23.34 -27.67
CA GLN A 7 -11.21 21.94 -27.40
C GLN A 7 -12.71 21.70 -27.20
N LYS A 8 -13.38 22.58 -26.44
CA LYS A 8 -14.82 22.47 -26.17
C LYS A 8 -15.65 22.58 -27.45
N LYS A 9 -15.29 23.51 -28.34
CA LYS A 9 -15.91 23.68 -29.66
C LYS A 9 -15.66 22.49 -30.59
N LEU A 10 -14.44 21.96 -30.61
CA LEU A 10 -14.09 20.77 -31.39
C LEU A 10 -14.87 19.53 -30.95
N ILE A 11 -15.00 19.31 -29.65
CA ILE A 11 -15.77 18.18 -29.11
C ILE A 11 -17.26 18.33 -29.42
N ALA A 12 -17.80 19.55 -29.33
CA ALA A 12 -19.20 19.81 -29.69
C ALA A 12 -19.46 19.55 -31.18
N ALA A 13 -18.58 20.02 -32.07
CA ALA A 13 -18.67 19.79 -33.50
C ALA A 13 -18.50 18.29 -33.87
N ALA A 14 -17.58 17.59 -33.22
CA ALA A 14 -17.38 16.15 -33.42
C ALA A 14 -18.60 15.34 -32.96
N ARG A 15 -19.29 15.75 -31.89
CA ARG A 15 -20.49 15.06 -31.37
C ARG A 15 -21.74 15.35 -32.21
N ALA A 16 -21.80 16.49 -32.87
CA ALA A 16 -22.91 16.86 -33.75
C ALA A 16 -22.87 16.12 -35.10
N ASN A 17 -21.71 15.60 -35.51
CA ASN A 17 -21.59 14.74 -36.68
C ASN A 17 -21.77 13.29 -36.23
N ALA A 18 -22.81 12.62 -36.73
CA ALA A 18 -23.00 11.20 -36.50
C ALA A 18 -21.77 10.42 -37.00
N PRO A 19 -21.32 9.35 -36.30
CA PRO A 19 -20.24 8.52 -36.79
C PRO A 19 -20.66 7.97 -38.15
N ALA A 20 -19.95 8.38 -39.19
CA ALA A 20 -20.25 7.90 -40.52
C ALA A 20 -19.80 6.43 -40.62
N ASP A 21 -20.63 5.56 -41.19
CA ASP A 21 -20.36 4.11 -41.36
C ASP A 21 -19.10 3.79 -42.18
N ASN A 22 -18.45 4.82 -42.73
CA ASN A 22 -17.24 4.75 -43.53
C ASN A 22 -15.95 4.88 -42.71
N VAL A 23 -15.99 4.69 -41.39
CA VAL A 23 -14.74 4.65 -40.61
C VAL A 23 -13.98 3.39 -41.01
N PRO A 24 -12.74 3.49 -41.54
CA PRO A 24 -11.98 2.32 -41.92
C PRO A 24 -11.83 1.41 -40.70
N TYR A 25 -12.14 0.12 -40.84
CA TYR A 25 -12.07 -0.87 -39.77
C TYR A 25 -10.74 -0.86 -38.97
N ALA A 26 -9.65 -0.41 -39.61
CA ALA A 26 -8.36 -0.20 -38.95
C ALA A 26 -8.38 0.88 -37.85
N PHE A 27 -9.22 1.91 -37.95
CA PHE A 27 -9.38 2.93 -36.93
C PHE A 27 -10.06 2.36 -35.69
N GLU A 28 -11.18 1.64 -35.84
CA GLU A 28 -11.86 1.01 -34.71
C GLU A 28 -10.95 0.00 -34.01
N LYS A 29 -10.21 -0.82 -34.76
CA LYS A 29 -9.24 -1.76 -34.17
C LYS A 29 -8.15 -1.04 -33.37
N ARG A 30 -7.63 0.09 -33.87
CA ARG A 30 -6.62 0.89 -33.16
C ARG A 30 -7.18 1.51 -31.90
N ILE A 31 -8.39 2.08 -31.95
CA ILE A 31 -9.04 2.71 -30.79
C ILE A 31 -9.37 1.66 -29.73
N THR A 32 -9.96 0.53 -30.12
CA THR A 32 -10.31 -0.56 -29.20
C THR A 32 -9.07 -1.17 -28.55
N ALA A 33 -7.96 -1.32 -29.29
CA ALA A 33 -6.67 -1.75 -28.72
C ALA A 33 -6.11 -0.73 -27.73
N LEU A 34 -6.17 0.57 -28.05
CA LEU A 34 -5.74 1.65 -27.16
C LEU A 34 -6.62 1.73 -25.89
N LEU A 35 -7.93 1.56 -26.01
CA LEU A 35 -8.84 1.51 -24.85
C LEU A 35 -8.58 0.30 -23.96
N GLY A 36 -8.40 -0.88 -24.55
CA GLY A 36 -8.09 -2.11 -23.81
C GLY A 36 -6.78 -2.00 -23.02
N SER A 37 -5.73 -1.47 -23.65
CA SER A 37 -4.43 -1.27 -22.99
C SER A 37 -4.48 -0.23 -21.87
N ARG A 38 -5.27 0.84 -22.03
CA ARG A 38 -5.38 1.92 -21.05
C ARG A 38 -6.21 1.55 -19.82
N GLY A 39 -7.31 0.82 -20.01
CA GLY A 39 -8.17 0.38 -18.91
C GLY A 39 -7.48 -0.61 -17.95
N ALA A 40 -6.67 -1.51 -18.50
CA ALA A 40 -5.88 -2.45 -17.70
C ALA A 40 -4.79 -1.74 -16.87
N ALA A 41 -4.07 -0.79 -17.48
CA ALA A 41 -3.04 -0.02 -16.81
C ALA A 41 -3.60 0.84 -15.67
N GLN A 42 -4.78 1.43 -15.84
CA GLN A 42 -5.43 2.26 -14.81
C GLN A 42 -5.82 1.45 -13.57
N LYS A 43 -6.33 0.23 -13.74
CA LYS A 43 -6.65 -0.68 -12.62
C LYS A 43 -5.40 -1.08 -11.84
N LEU A 44 -4.34 -1.47 -12.53
CA LEU A 44 -3.09 -1.86 -11.87
C LEU A 44 -2.46 -0.70 -11.11
N ASN A 45 -2.49 0.51 -11.67
CA ASN A 45 -1.93 1.68 -11.01
C ASN A 45 -2.66 1.98 -9.69
N LEU A 46 -4.00 1.86 -9.68
CA LEU A 46 -4.79 2.05 -8.46
C LEU A 46 -4.49 0.99 -7.38
N TRP A 47 -4.26 -0.26 -7.80
CA TRP A 47 -3.81 -1.33 -6.91
C TRP A 47 -2.40 -1.09 -6.36
N VAL A 48 -1.48 -0.64 -7.20
CA VAL A 48 -0.10 -0.29 -6.80
C VAL A 48 -0.12 0.85 -5.78
N TYR A 49 -0.92 1.90 -6.01
CA TYR A 49 -1.10 2.99 -5.03
C TYR A 49 -1.73 2.50 -3.72
N GLY A 50 -2.69 1.57 -3.80
CA GLY A 50 -3.28 0.94 -2.62
C GLY A 50 -2.26 0.16 -1.79
N LEU A 51 -1.47 -0.71 -2.44
CA LEU A 51 -0.39 -1.45 -1.78
C LEU A 51 0.69 -0.51 -1.22
N TRP A 52 1.01 0.56 -1.95
CA TRP A 52 1.99 1.54 -1.50
C TRP A 52 1.54 2.21 -0.20
N ARG A 53 0.25 2.56 -0.05
CA ARG A 53 -0.26 3.15 1.20
C ARG A 53 -0.10 2.20 2.40
N ALA A 54 -0.31 0.91 2.22
CA ALA A 54 -0.11 -0.09 3.28
C ALA A 54 1.37 -0.27 3.65
N ALA A 55 2.26 -0.30 2.65
CA ALA A 55 3.69 -0.36 2.89
C ALA A 55 4.19 0.90 3.65
N MET A 56 3.69 2.08 3.28
CA MET A 56 4.03 3.33 3.96
C MET A 56 3.54 3.38 5.41
N SER A 57 2.36 2.81 5.72
CA SER A 57 1.90 2.73 7.11
C SER A 57 2.77 1.78 7.94
N CYS A 58 3.21 0.65 7.35
CA CYS A 58 4.11 -0.29 8.03
C CYS A 58 5.48 0.36 8.31
N VAL A 59 6.06 1.02 7.30
CA VAL A 59 7.33 1.75 7.45
C VAL A 59 7.22 2.85 8.49
N ALA A 60 6.12 3.62 8.51
CA ALA A 60 5.89 4.66 9.50
C ALA A 60 5.85 4.10 10.93
N ILE A 61 5.14 2.99 11.16
CA ILE A 61 5.09 2.34 12.47
C ILE A 61 6.49 1.85 12.89
N ALA A 62 7.23 1.20 11.98
CA ALA A 62 8.58 0.74 12.25
C ALA A 62 9.54 1.89 12.60
N LEU A 63 9.40 3.04 11.92
CA LEU A 63 10.20 4.24 12.19
C LEU A 63 9.86 4.83 13.56
N VAL A 64 8.58 4.87 13.93
CA VAL A 64 8.14 5.30 15.27
C VAL A 64 8.69 4.37 16.34
N CYS A 65 8.54 3.05 16.19
CA CYS A 65 9.09 2.08 17.14
C CYS A 65 10.62 2.16 17.23
N GLY A 66 11.30 2.30 16.10
CA GLY A 66 12.76 2.47 16.04
C GLY A 66 13.22 3.75 16.72
N ALA A 67 12.53 4.88 16.48
CA ALA A 67 12.80 6.13 17.17
C ALA A 67 12.57 5.96 18.69
N PHE A 68 11.46 5.36 19.10
CA PHE A 68 11.23 5.06 20.52
C PHE A 68 12.33 4.18 21.12
N ALA A 69 12.83 3.17 20.41
CA ALA A 69 13.94 2.33 20.88
C ALA A 69 15.28 3.07 21.01
N LEU A 70 15.50 4.12 20.20
CA LEU A 70 16.71 4.94 20.26
C LEU A 70 16.61 6.08 21.30
N PHE A 71 15.40 6.59 21.56
CA PHE A 71 15.17 7.70 22.49
C PHE A 71 14.81 7.24 23.91
N VAL A 72 14.25 6.04 24.07
CA VAL A 72 14.15 5.39 25.38
C VAL A 72 15.54 4.83 25.68
N PRO A 73 16.22 5.29 26.73
CA PRO A 73 17.43 4.63 27.18
C PRO A 73 17.02 3.20 27.51
N ALA A 74 17.59 2.22 26.80
CA ALA A 74 17.51 0.85 27.24
C ALA A 74 18.16 0.80 28.62
N ALA A 75 17.35 0.83 29.68
CA ALA A 75 17.75 0.34 30.99
C ALA A 75 17.98 -1.19 30.96
N ALA A 76 18.38 -1.74 29.81
CA ALA A 76 18.42 -3.14 29.48
C ALA A 76 19.44 -3.37 28.36
N SER A 77 20.70 -3.03 28.60
CA SER A 77 21.81 -3.77 27.98
C SER A 77 22.00 -5.17 28.60
N ASP A 78 21.12 -5.56 29.54
CA ASP A 78 21.06 -6.89 30.16
C ASP A 78 19.85 -7.73 29.69
N ALA A 79 19.26 -7.45 28.51
CA ALA A 79 18.11 -8.21 28.01
C ALA A 79 18.38 -9.73 27.84
N ASN A 80 19.64 -10.15 27.72
CA ASN A 80 20.01 -11.56 27.65
C ASN A 80 20.20 -12.21 29.04
N GLY A 81 20.56 -11.41 30.06
CA GLY A 81 20.67 -11.87 31.45
C GLY A 81 19.31 -11.88 32.15
N ASP A 82 18.48 -10.88 31.89
CA ASP A 82 17.14 -10.73 32.47
C ASP A 82 16.19 -11.84 32.02
N LEU A 83 16.21 -12.22 30.73
CA LEU A 83 15.33 -13.29 30.24
C LEU A 83 15.70 -14.66 30.83
N SER A 84 16.99 -14.96 30.95
CA SER A 84 17.48 -16.21 31.55
C SER A 84 17.13 -16.27 33.04
N GLN A 85 17.35 -15.18 33.78
CA GLN A 85 17.02 -15.09 35.20
C GLN A 85 15.51 -15.16 35.44
N ASN A 86 14.72 -14.55 34.56
CA ASN A 86 13.26 -14.59 34.63
C ASN A 86 12.72 -16.00 34.38
N LEU A 87 13.30 -16.75 33.42
CA LEU A 87 12.97 -18.16 33.19
C LEU A 87 13.33 -19.05 34.37
N ASP A 88 14.53 -18.90 34.94
CA ASP A 88 14.95 -19.67 36.11
C ASP A 88 14.03 -19.38 37.30
N SER A 89 13.67 -18.11 37.52
CA SER A 89 12.75 -17.72 38.59
C SER A 89 11.33 -18.25 38.38
N THR A 90 10.85 -18.29 37.13
CA THR A 90 9.53 -18.81 36.77
C THR A 90 9.46 -20.32 36.94
N LEU A 91 10.53 -21.05 36.58
CA LEU A 91 10.61 -22.49 36.78
C LEU A 91 10.66 -22.84 38.26
N LEU A 92 11.48 -22.15 39.06
CA LEU A 92 11.53 -22.33 40.51
C LEU A 92 10.21 -21.97 41.18
N ALA A 93 9.54 -20.89 40.75
CA ALA A 93 8.22 -20.55 41.26
C ALA A 93 7.18 -21.64 40.90
N SER A 94 7.24 -22.21 39.69
CA SER A 94 6.34 -23.28 39.28
C SER A 94 6.56 -24.59 40.05
N VAL A 95 7.79 -24.90 40.44
CA VAL A 95 8.10 -26.11 41.22
C VAL A 95 7.68 -25.94 42.69
N ASP A 96 7.90 -24.76 43.28
CA ASP A 96 7.44 -24.46 44.64
C ASP A 96 5.90 -24.45 44.74
N GLN A 97 5.22 -23.90 43.72
CA GLN A 97 3.76 -23.98 43.57
C GLN A 97 3.25 -25.43 43.50
N SER A 98 4.04 -26.35 42.95
CA SER A 98 3.70 -27.77 42.82
C SER A 98 3.85 -28.51 44.15
N ASP A 99 4.89 -28.20 44.93
CA ASP A 99 5.14 -28.78 46.25
C ASP A 99 4.16 -28.26 47.33
N GLN A 100 3.67 -27.02 47.20
CA GLN A 100 2.66 -26.44 48.13
C GLN A 100 1.23 -26.93 47.87
N ALA A 101 0.97 -27.59 46.73
CA ALA A 101 -0.35 -28.08 46.34
C ALA A 101 -0.58 -29.57 46.68
N GLN A 102 0.32 -30.19 47.44
CA GLN A 102 0.26 -31.59 47.87
C GLN A 102 0.25 -31.71 49.39
#